data_AF-A0A5B0WB95-F1
#
_entry.id   AF-A0A5B0WB95-F1
#
_cell.length_a   1.000
_cell.length_b   1.000
_cell.length_c   1.000
_cell.angle_alpha   90.00
_cell.angle_beta   90.00
_cell.angle_gamma   90.00
#
_symmetry.space_group_name_H-M   'P 1'
#
loop_
_entity.id
_entity.type
_entity.pdbx_description
1 polymer ?
#
loop_
_entity_poly.entity_id
_entity_poly.type
_entity_poly.pdbx_seq_one_letter_code
_entity_poly.pdbx_strand_id
1 'polypeptide(L)'
;MMWRALSADWLKIRGKGLWFLVFLGPLGLVAMQGLNFGLRYDYLREQYSADLWGGLLNNVAAFVPIALFLGGTLVCSLIANVEHQMSSWKQLLALPISRTSVFMAKLVLCLVLVAVSCLLLSVGTVGLGLVLGFKVELIPYLDVLRIGFMSYIAALPVIALQLWLSLANRNQTLPVALGITLSLVSIFSMLLSEWVPLTWPYMAWESSHRLLFSGAGLLLGLLILLPGALHFARKDVD
;
A
#
# COMPACT_ATOMS: atom_id res chain seq x y z
N MET A 1 22.47 11.52 8.56
CA MET A 1 21.38 12.49 8.79
C MET A 1 20.00 11.85 8.60
N MET A 2 19.71 11.25 7.43
CA MET A 2 18.42 10.58 7.15
C MET A 2 18.00 9.51 8.16
N TRP A 3 18.94 8.66 8.61
CA TRP A 3 18.67 7.62 9.60
C TRP A 3 18.17 8.17 10.96
N ARG A 4 18.70 9.32 11.39
CA ARG A 4 18.25 9.99 12.61
C ARG A 4 16.82 10.50 12.47
N ALA A 5 16.49 11.11 11.32
CA ALA A 5 15.12 11.54 11.01
C ALA A 5 14.15 10.35 10.99
N LEU A 6 14.56 9.24 10.38
CA LEU A 6 13.76 8.01 10.33
C LEU A 6 13.55 7.40 11.72
N SER A 7 14.58 7.37 12.57
CA SER A 7 14.45 6.89 13.95
C SER A 7 13.51 7.75 14.79
N ALA A 8 13.55 9.08 14.60
CA ALA A 8 12.65 10.00 15.27
C ALA A 8 11.19 9.80 14.80
N ASP A 9 10.97 9.66 13.50
CA ASP A 9 9.64 9.39 12.96
C ASP A 9 9.09 8.03 13.40
N TRP A 10 9.95 7.01 13.54
CA TRP A 10 9.58 5.71 14.09
C TRP A 10 9.08 5.80 15.54
N LEU A 11 9.74 6.60 16.37
CA LEU A 11 9.33 6.86 17.75
C LEU A 11 8.02 7.64 17.81
N LYS A 12 7.83 8.64 16.94
CA LYS A 12 6.58 9.43 16.87
C LYS A 12 5.36 8.59 16.51
N ILE A 13 5.55 7.50 15.77
CA ILE A 13 4.48 6.60 15.34
C ILE A 13 4.05 5.63 16.46
N ARG A 14 4.93 5.33 17.42
CA ARG A 14 4.58 4.47 18.56
C ARG A 14 3.42 5.11 19.34
N GLY A 15 2.26 4.45 19.32
CA GLY A 15 1.06 4.90 20.03
C GLY A 15 0.11 5.81 19.22
N LYS A 16 0.38 6.07 17.93
CA LYS A 16 -0.50 6.89 17.06
C LYS A 16 -1.43 6.07 16.16
N GLY A 17 -1.54 4.76 16.39
CA GLY A 17 -2.48 3.90 15.67
C GLY A 17 -2.07 3.48 14.25
N LEU A 18 -0.92 3.93 13.70
CA LEU A 18 -0.49 3.46 12.36
C LEU A 18 -0.30 1.94 12.32
N TRP A 19 0.25 1.35 13.39
CA TRP A 19 0.40 -0.11 13.45
C TRP A 19 -0.96 -0.81 13.36
N PHE A 20 -1.96 -0.32 14.09
CA PHE A 20 -3.32 -0.84 13.99
C PHE A 20 -3.82 -0.80 12.55
N LEU A 21 -3.57 0.30 11.83
CA LEU A 21 -3.97 0.45 10.43
C LEU A 21 -3.22 -0.50 9.48
N VAL A 22 -1.91 -0.69 9.69
CA VAL A 22 -1.06 -1.64 8.94
C VAL A 22 -1.54 -3.08 9.09
N PHE A 23 -2.04 -3.46 10.27
CA PHE A 23 -2.63 -4.78 10.51
C PHE A 23 -4.07 -4.88 9.99
N LEU A 24 -4.87 -3.81 10.13
CA LEU A 24 -6.30 -3.82 9.81
C LEU A 24 -6.56 -4.13 8.32
N GLY A 25 -5.77 -3.54 7.41
CA GLY A 25 -5.92 -3.77 5.97
C GLY A 25 -5.81 -5.26 5.56
N PRO A 26 -4.64 -5.91 5.77
CA PRO A 26 -4.45 -7.31 5.41
C PRO A 26 -5.35 -8.26 6.22
N LEU A 27 -5.54 -8.01 7.53
CA LEU A 27 -6.42 -8.85 8.34
C LEU A 27 -7.88 -8.75 7.91
N GLY A 28 -8.35 -7.54 7.58
CA GLY A 28 -9.71 -7.33 7.07
C GLY A 28 -9.93 -8.04 5.74
N LEU A 29 -8.96 -7.99 4.84
CA LEU A 29 -9.04 -8.66 3.54
C LEU A 29 -9.00 -10.19 3.71
N VAL A 30 -8.12 -10.73 4.56
CA VAL A 30 -8.06 -12.16 4.87
C VAL A 30 -9.35 -12.62 5.54
N ALA A 31 -9.89 -11.88 6.51
CA ALA A 31 -11.15 -12.21 7.16
C ALA A 31 -12.33 -12.18 6.19
N MET A 32 -12.39 -11.19 5.30
CA MET A 32 -13.40 -11.11 4.25
C MET A 32 -13.34 -12.34 3.33
N GLN A 33 -12.15 -12.75 2.91
CA GLN A 33 -12.00 -13.96 2.09
C GLN A 33 -12.28 -15.23 2.87
N GLY A 34 -12.00 -15.25 4.17
CA GLY A 34 -12.35 -16.36 5.06
C GLY A 34 -13.85 -16.54 5.16
N LEU A 35 -14.61 -15.44 5.25
CA LEU A 35 -16.07 -15.46 5.18
C LEU A 35 -16.57 -15.86 3.79
N ASN A 36 -15.95 -15.38 2.72
CA ASN A 36 -16.33 -15.74 1.35
C ASN A 36 -16.19 -17.26 1.11
N PHE A 37 -15.00 -17.80 1.41
CA PHE A 37 -14.72 -19.22 1.29
C PHE A 37 -15.45 -20.06 2.33
N GLY A 38 -15.71 -19.55 3.53
CA GLY A 38 -16.48 -20.27 4.56
C GLY A 38 -17.96 -20.39 4.23
N LEU A 39 -18.59 -19.35 3.70
CA LEU A 39 -20.03 -19.34 3.35
C LEU A 39 -20.33 -20.04 2.02
N ARG A 40 -19.35 -20.09 1.10
CA ARG A 40 -19.50 -20.68 -0.24
C ARG A 40 -18.52 -21.81 -0.48
N TYR A 41 -18.10 -22.50 0.58
CA TYR A 41 -17.00 -23.47 0.52
C TYR A 41 -17.23 -24.56 -0.51
N ASP A 42 -18.41 -25.20 -0.47
CA ASP A 42 -18.72 -26.31 -1.38
C ASP A 42 -18.72 -25.87 -2.85
N TYR A 43 -19.33 -24.71 -3.13
CA TYR A 43 -19.34 -24.13 -4.48
C TYR A 43 -17.95 -23.76 -4.99
N LEU A 44 -17.15 -23.06 -4.16
CA LEU A 44 -15.81 -22.62 -4.55
C LEU A 44 -14.85 -23.80 -4.67
N ARG A 45 -15.02 -24.83 -3.84
CA ARG A 45 -14.21 -26.05 -3.91
C ARG A 45 -14.47 -26.84 -5.18
N GLU A 46 -15.73 -26.90 -5.63
CA GLU A 46 -16.08 -27.52 -6.91
C GLU A 46 -15.55 -26.68 -8.09
N GLN A 47 -15.77 -25.36 -8.04
CA GLN A 47 -15.33 -24.41 -9.07
C GLN A 47 -13.80 -24.40 -9.25
N TYR A 48 -13.04 -24.46 -8.16
CA TYR A 48 -11.57 -24.44 -8.15
C TYR A 48 -10.98 -25.82 -7.84
N SER A 49 -11.71 -26.89 -8.13
CA SER A 49 -11.29 -28.28 -7.83
C SER A 49 -9.93 -28.65 -8.43
N ALA A 50 -9.56 -28.04 -9.57
CA ALA A 50 -8.26 -28.21 -10.20
C ALA A 50 -7.13 -27.44 -9.50
N ASP A 51 -7.41 -26.26 -8.94
CA ASP A 51 -6.43 -25.41 -8.26
C ASP A 51 -7.08 -24.49 -7.21
N LEU A 52 -7.22 -25.01 -5.99
CA LEU A 52 -7.81 -24.29 -4.85
C LEU A 52 -6.97 -23.09 -4.42
N TRP A 53 -5.64 -23.19 -4.55
CA TRP A 53 -4.71 -22.13 -4.17
C TRP A 53 -4.79 -20.96 -5.16
N GLY A 54 -4.80 -21.25 -6.46
CA GLY A 54 -5.00 -20.24 -7.50
C GLY A 54 -6.36 -19.55 -7.36
N GLY A 55 -7.43 -20.30 -7.07
CA GLY A 55 -8.75 -19.74 -6.78
C GLY A 55 -8.74 -18.75 -5.61
N LEU A 56 -8.11 -19.12 -4.49
CA LEU A 56 -7.97 -18.23 -3.34
C LEU A 56 -7.15 -16.98 -3.69
N LEU A 57 -6.02 -17.14 -4.36
CA LEU A 57 -5.15 -16.02 -4.72
C LEU A 57 -5.84 -15.06 -5.69
N ASN A 58 -6.58 -15.55 -6.68
CA ASN A 58 -7.35 -14.70 -7.58
C ASN A 58 -8.42 -13.89 -6.84
N ASN A 59 -9.13 -14.53 -5.90
CA ASN A 59 -10.11 -13.82 -5.08
C ASN A 59 -9.45 -12.75 -4.20
N VAL A 60 -8.31 -13.06 -3.56
CA VAL A 60 -7.54 -12.08 -2.80
C VAL A 60 -7.08 -10.93 -3.70
N ALA A 61 -6.53 -11.24 -4.88
CA ALA A 61 -5.89 -10.29 -5.79
C ALA A 61 -6.86 -9.23 -6.29
N ALA A 62 -8.13 -9.59 -6.51
CA ALA A 62 -9.18 -8.65 -6.90
C ALA A 62 -9.36 -7.49 -5.90
N PHE A 63 -9.09 -7.72 -4.61
CA PHE A 63 -9.25 -6.71 -3.56
C PHE A 63 -7.92 -6.07 -3.10
N VAL A 64 -6.78 -6.55 -3.59
CA VAL A 64 -5.47 -5.97 -3.26
C VAL A 64 -5.34 -4.49 -3.68
N PRO A 65 -5.79 -4.04 -4.88
CA PRO A 65 -5.65 -2.64 -5.28
C PRO A 65 -6.33 -1.67 -4.31
N ILE A 66 -7.59 -1.95 -3.91
CA ILE A 66 -8.30 -1.10 -2.97
C ILE A 66 -7.62 -1.11 -1.59
N ALA A 67 -7.18 -2.28 -1.11
CA ALA A 67 -6.48 -2.37 0.17
C ALA A 67 -5.17 -1.58 0.16
N LEU A 68 -4.39 -1.65 -0.91
CA LEU A 68 -3.14 -0.91 -1.08
C LEU A 68 -3.37 0.60 -1.16
N PHE A 69 -4.32 1.06 -1.99
CA PHE A 69 -4.56 2.49 -2.16
C PHE A 69 -5.22 3.12 -0.94
N LEU A 70 -6.20 2.45 -0.33
CA LEU A 70 -6.86 2.94 0.88
C LEU A 70 -5.89 2.90 2.07
N GLY A 71 -5.20 1.77 2.26
CA GLY A 71 -4.18 1.61 3.30
C GLY A 71 -3.05 2.63 3.15
N GLY A 72 -2.50 2.77 1.94
CA GLY A 72 -1.48 3.78 1.64
C GLY A 72 -1.97 5.21 1.89
N THR A 73 -3.22 5.54 1.49
CA THR A 73 -3.84 6.84 1.76
C THR A 73 -3.91 7.17 3.23
N LEU A 74 -4.41 6.22 4.03
CA LEU A 74 -4.57 6.40 5.47
C LEU A 74 -3.20 6.45 6.18
N VAL A 75 -2.22 5.64 5.77
CA VAL A 75 -0.83 5.73 6.27
C VAL A 75 -0.23 7.10 5.97
N CYS A 76 -0.30 7.56 4.71
CA CYS A 76 0.21 8.87 4.29
C CYS A 76 -0.46 10.01 5.06
N SER A 77 -1.78 9.93 5.23
CA SER A 77 -2.56 10.92 5.98
C SER A 77 -2.15 10.97 7.45
N LEU A 78 -2.02 9.82 8.12
CA LEU A 78 -1.61 9.77 9.52
C LEU A 78 -0.17 10.28 9.72
N ILE A 79 0.76 9.94 8.82
CA ILE A 79 2.13 10.48 8.83
C ILE A 79 2.10 12.00 8.73
N ALA A 80 1.31 12.55 7.80
CA ALA A 80 1.17 13.99 7.64
C ALA A 80 0.49 14.63 8.87
N ASN A 81 -0.50 13.97 9.48
CA ASN A 81 -1.25 14.50 10.63
C ASN A 81 -0.35 14.62 11.86
N VAL A 82 0.46 13.60 12.12
CA VAL A 82 1.48 13.65 13.17
C VAL A 82 2.41 14.84 12.97
N GLU A 83 2.79 15.14 11.72
CA GLU A 83 3.68 16.26 11.40
C GLU A 83 3.00 17.64 11.61
N HIS A 84 1.73 17.77 11.23
CA HIS A 84 0.98 19.03 11.41
C HIS A 84 0.64 19.28 12.88
N GLN A 85 0.21 18.27 13.62
CA GLN A 85 -0.15 18.40 15.03
C GLN A 85 1.04 18.74 15.93
N MET A 86 2.21 18.14 15.65
CA MET A 86 3.40 18.35 16.48
C MET A 86 4.12 19.67 16.18
N SER A 87 3.62 20.49 15.23
CA SER A 87 4.35 21.63 14.65
C SER A 87 5.80 21.28 14.32
N SER A 88 6.08 20.01 14.01
CA SER A 88 7.44 19.49 14.01
C SER A 88 8.25 20.02 12.84
N TRP A 89 7.59 20.60 11.84
CA TRP A 89 8.22 21.45 10.83
C TRP A 89 9.10 22.55 11.46
N LYS A 90 8.62 23.25 12.49
CA LYS A 90 9.39 24.34 13.15
C LYS A 90 10.59 23.81 13.93
N GLN A 91 10.44 22.66 14.60
CA GLN A 91 11.57 22.00 15.30
C GLN A 91 12.58 21.37 14.34
N LEU A 92 12.12 20.83 13.20
CA LEU A 92 12.98 20.24 12.18
C LEU A 92 13.80 21.31 11.45
N LEU A 93 13.27 22.52 11.28
CA LEU A 93 13.99 23.66 10.71
C LEU A 93 15.11 24.21 11.63
N ALA A 94 15.03 23.93 12.93
CA ALA A 94 16.09 24.28 13.88
C ALA A 94 17.27 23.28 13.85
N LEU A 95 17.10 22.12 13.23
CA LEU A 95 18.13 21.09 13.07
C LEU A 95 18.85 21.29 11.71
N PRO A 96 20.17 21.03 11.62
CA PRO A 96 20.94 21.11 10.37
C PRO A 96 20.66 19.90 9.47
N ILE A 97 19.40 19.66 9.12
CA ILE A 97 18.94 18.54 8.31
C ILE A 97 18.23 19.10 7.07
N SER A 98 18.57 18.60 5.89
CA SER A 98 17.92 19.03 4.65
C SER A 98 16.45 18.62 4.62
N ARG A 99 15.59 19.50 4.09
CA ARG A 99 14.14 19.26 3.93
C ARG A 99 13.86 18.02 3.06
N THR A 100 14.69 17.79 2.04
CA THR A 100 14.65 16.58 1.21
C THR A 100 14.94 15.32 1.99
N SER A 101 15.88 15.34 2.94
CA SER A 101 16.16 14.19 3.79
C SER A 101 14.99 13.85 4.72
N VAL A 102 14.20 14.83 5.15
CA VAL A 102 12.99 14.61 5.95
C VAL A 102 11.89 13.99 5.08
N PHE A 103 11.65 14.53 3.89
CA PHE A 103 10.69 13.95 2.95
C PHE A 103 11.03 12.50 2.60
N MET A 104 12.30 12.21 2.30
CA MET A 104 12.76 10.86 1.99
C MET A 104 12.63 9.91 3.19
N ALA A 105 12.88 10.37 4.42
CA ALA A 105 12.66 9.55 5.61
C ALA A 105 11.18 9.15 5.77
N LYS A 106 10.25 10.08 5.51
CA LYS A 106 8.79 9.81 5.56
C LYS A 106 8.32 8.88 4.46
N LEU A 107 8.91 9.03 3.28
CA LEU A 107 8.67 8.12 2.17
C LEU A 107 9.11 6.70 2.53
N VAL A 108 10.36 6.52 2.97
CA VAL A 108 10.86 5.19 3.36
C VAL A 108 10.00 4.59 4.45
N LEU A 109 9.57 5.39 5.43
CA LEU A 109 8.67 4.94 6.49
C LEU A 109 7.31 4.47 5.96
N CYS A 110 6.68 5.24 5.08
CA CYS A 110 5.43 4.85 4.42
C CYS A 110 5.61 3.53 3.63
N LEU A 111 6.66 3.45 2.82
CA LEU A 111 6.99 2.27 2.02
C LEU A 111 7.21 1.03 2.89
N VAL A 112 7.95 1.15 4.00
CA VAL A 112 8.18 0.05 4.95
C VAL A 112 6.87 -0.40 5.59
N LEU A 113 6.00 0.53 6.02
CA LEU A 113 4.73 0.18 6.64
C LEU A 113 3.80 -0.56 5.66
N VAL A 114 3.71 -0.11 4.41
CA VAL A 114 2.92 -0.78 3.38
C VAL A 114 3.53 -2.14 3.01
N ALA A 115 4.87 -2.24 2.93
CA ALA A 115 5.55 -3.53 2.71
C ALA A 115 5.27 -4.54 3.84
N VAL A 116 5.19 -4.08 5.09
CA VAL A 116 4.76 -4.92 6.22
C VAL A 116 3.31 -5.37 6.05
N SER A 117 2.39 -4.49 5.62
CA SER A 117 1.01 -4.90 5.28
C SER A 117 0.97 -5.96 4.19
N CYS A 118 1.81 -5.85 3.15
CA CYS A 118 1.91 -6.87 2.09
C CYS A 118 2.42 -8.21 2.63
N LEU A 119 3.44 -8.20 3.50
CA LEU A 119 3.92 -9.43 4.15
C LEU A 119 2.83 -10.08 5.01
N LEU A 120 2.11 -9.28 5.78
CA LEU A 120 0.99 -9.76 6.60
C LEU A 120 -0.13 -10.33 5.74
N LEU A 121 -0.42 -9.73 4.59
CA LEU A 121 -1.37 -10.27 3.63
C LEU A 121 -0.90 -11.64 3.13
N SER A 122 0.34 -11.74 2.64
CA SER A 122 0.92 -13.00 2.15
C SER A 122 0.85 -14.11 3.20
N VAL A 123 1.28 -13.83 4.44
CA VAL A 123 1.22 -14.79 5.56
C VAL A 123 -0.22 -15.13 5.93
N GLY A 124 -1.10 -14.14 5.98
CA GLY A 124 -2.51 -14.32 6.31
C GLY A 124 -3.26 -15.15 5.26
N THR A 125 -2.97 -14.97 3.98
CA THR A 125 -3.54 -15.78 2.88
C THR A 125 -3.08 -17.23 2.97
N VAL A 126 -1.81 -17.49 3.30
CA VAL A 126 -1.33 -18.86 3.55
C VAL A 126 -2.03 -19.47 4.76
N GLY A 127 -2.11 -18.73 5.87
CA GLY A 127 -2.81 -19.16 7.08
C GLY A 127 -4.28 -19.52 6.80
N LEU A 128 -4.96 -18.71 6.00
CA LEU A 128 -6.34 -18.97 5.60
C LEU A 128 -6.47 -20.22 4.74
N GLY A 129 -5.60 -20.42 3.74
CA GLY A 129 -5.62 -21.64 2.92
C GLY A 129 -5.40 -22.91 3.76
N LEU A 130 -4.53 -22.84 4.77
CA LEU A 130 -4.32 -23.93 5.73
C LEU A 130 -5.56 -24.21 6.57
N VAL A 131 -6.23 -23.17 7.08
CA VAL A 131 -7.49 -23.31 7.86
C VAL A 131 -8.61 -23.90 6.99
N LEU A 132 -8.65 -23.58 5.70
CA LEU A 132 -9.60 -24.14 4.74
C LEU A 132 -9.26 -25.59 4.30
N GLY A 133 -8.19 -26.19 4.83
CA GLY A 133 -7.80 -27.56 4.55
C GLY A 133 -7.12 -27.77 3.20
N PHE A 134 -6.54 -26.72 2.61
CA PHE A 134 -5.78 -26.86 1.37
C PHE A 134 -4.49 -27.63 1.61
N LYS A 135 -4.04 -28.38 0.59
CA LYS A 135 -2.84 -29.21 0.69
C LYS A 135 -1.59 -28.33 0.86
N VAL A 136 -0.84 -28.58 1.93
CA VAL A 136 0.39 -27.85 2.30
C VAL A 136 1.48 -27.99 1.22
N GLU A 137 1.58 -29.15 0.59
CA GLU A 137 2.57 -29.44 -0.46
C GLU A 137 2.37 -28.59 -1.72
N LEU A 138 1.15 -28.07 -1.93
CA LEU A 138 0.78 -27.28 -3.10
C LEU A 138 0.82 -25.77 -2.85
N ILE A 139 1.35 -25.31 -1.71
CA ILE A 139 1.42 -23.87 -1.42
C ILE A 139 2.29 -23.18 -2.50
N PRO A 140 1.73 -22.25 -3.29
CA PRO A 140 2.48 -21.52 -4.30
C PRO A 140 3.18 -20.31 -3.66
N TYR A 141 4.26 -20.56 -2.91
CA TYR A 141 4.99 -19.51 -2.16
C TYR A 141 5.39 -18.31 -3.02
N LEU A 142 5.75 -18.57 -4.27
CA LEU A 142 6.14 -17.52 -5.22
C LEU A 142 4.96 -16.59 -5.55
N ASP A 143 3.77 -17.16 -5.78
CA ASP A 143 2.57 -16.40 -6.14
C ASP A 143 1.97 -15.68 -4.93
N VAL A 144 2.07 -16.29 -3.74
CA VAL A 144 1.75 -15.67 -2.45
C VAL A 144 2.59 -14.43 -2.17
N LEU A 145 3.87 -14.42 -2.58
CA LEU A 145 4.71 -13.21 -2.45
C LEU A 145 4.41 -12.21 -3.57
N ARG A 146 4.15 -12.68 -4.79
CA ARG A 146 3.87 -11.83 -5.94
C ARG A 146 2.63 -10.97 -5.73
N ILE A 147 1.54 -11.56 -5.25
CA ILE A 147 0.26 -10.85 -5.00
C ILE A 147 0.43 -9.65 -4.06
N GLY A 148 1.33 -9.74 -3.07
CA GLY A 148 1.64 -8.64 -2.16
C GLY A 148 2.61 -7.64 -2.79
N PHE A 149 3.79 -8.13 -3.20
CA PHE A 149 4.91 -7.26 -3.56
C PHE A 149 4.87 -6.70 -4.98
N MET A 150 4.40 -7.45 -5.97
CA MET A 150 4.31 -6.93 -7.34
C MET A 150 3.21 -5.88 -7.44
N SER A 151 2.05 -6.14 -6.83
CA SER A 151 0.97 -5.17 -6.72
C SER A 151 1.39 -3.93 -5.93
N TYR A 152 2.21 -4.10 -4.88
CA TYR A 152 2.79 -2.98 -4.14
C TYR A 152 3.70 -2.10 -4.99
N ILE A 153 4.62 -2.68 -5.76
CA ILE A 153 5.51 -1.92 -6.65
C ILE A 153 4.68 -1.18 -7.71
N ALA A 154 3.66 -1.84 -8.25
CA ALA A 154 2.75 -1.23 -9.21
C ALA A 154 1.92 -0.07 -8.60
N ALA A 155 1.64 -0.09 -7.29
CA ALA A 155 0.88 0.94 -6.59
C ALA A 155 1.71 2.17 -6.17
N LEU A 156 3.04 2.12 -6.32
CA LEU A 156 3.96 3.20 -5.92
C LEU A 156 3.59 4.59 -6.47
N PRO A 157 3.12 4.77 -7.71
CA PRO A 157 2.79 6.09 -8.23
C PRO A 157 1.71 6.79 -7.41
N VAL A 158 0.66 6.05 -7.05
CA VAL A 158 -0.46 6.58 -6.27
C VAL A 158 -0.04 6.85 -4.84
N ILE A 159 0.73 5.94 -4.22
CA ILE A 159 1.24 6.12 -2.85
C ILE A 159 2.17 7.33 -2.76
N ALA A 160 3.08 7.49 -3.73
CA ALA A 160 4.00 8.63 -3.82
C ALA A 160 3.26 9.96 -3.99
N LEU A 161 2.29 10.01 -4.91
CA LEU A 161 1.45 11.18 -5.13
C LEU A 161 0.65 11.52 -3.86
N GLN A 162 0.09 10.51 -3.21
CA GLN A 162 -0.72 10.67 -2.00
C GLN A 162 0.11 11.22 -0.84
N LEU A 163 1.33 10.73 -0.65
CA LEU A 163 2.25 11.25 0.37
C LEU A 163 2.62 12.71 0.08
N TRP A 164 2.94 13.01 -1.18
CA TRP A 164 3.28 14.37 -1.59
C TRP A 164 2.13 15.34 -1.31
N LEU A 165 0.90 15.02 -1.75
CA LEU A 165 -0.27 15.87 -1.52
C LEU A 165 -0.58 16.03 -0.02
N SER A 166 -0.49 14.95 0.76
CA SER A 166 -0.79 14.96 2.20
C SER A 166 0.17 15.87 2.97
N LEU A 167 1.45 15.92 2.57
CA LEU A 167 2.45 16.79 3.21
C LEU A 167 2.44 18.21 2.63
N ALA A 168 2.05 18.38 1.36
CA ALA A 168 2.03 19.69 0.71
C ALA A 168 0.91 20.57 1.26
N ASN A 169 -0.25 20.00 1.57
CA ASN A 169 -1.46 20.74 1.93
C ASN A 169 -1.62 20.85 3.45
N ARG A 170 -1.82 22.06 3.98
CA ARG A 170 -2.17 22.26 5.41
C ARG A 170 -3.52 21.60 5.76
N ASN A 171 -4.47 21.65 4.83
CA ASN A 171 -5.76 20.98 4.95
C ASN A 171 -5.68 19.55 4.38
N GLN A 172 -5.74 18.55 5.25
CA GLN A 172 -5.61 17.14 4.90
C GLN A 172 -6.89 16.54 4.29
N THR A 173 -8.03 17.20 4.44
CA THR A 173 -9.31 16.70 3.92
C THR A 173 -9.26 16.45 2.41
N LEU A 174 -8.61 17.33 1.65
CA LEU A 174 -8.51 17.21 0.20
C LEU A 174 -7.64 16.02 -0.24
N PRO A 175 -6.38 15.87 0.20
CA PRO A 175 -5.58 14.68 -0.09
C PRO A 175 -6.28 13.38 0.32
N VAL A 176 -6.88 13.35 1.52
CA VAL A 176 -7.56 12.14 2.02
C VAL A 176 -8.77 11.77 1.17
N ALA A 177 -9.62 12.75 0.84
CA ALA A 177 -10.78 12.51 -0.01
C ALA A 177 -10.35 11.97 -1.38
N LEU A 178 -9.33 12.56 -2.01
CA LEU A 178 -8.80 12.07 -3.28
C LEU A 178 -8.28 10.63 -3.19
N GLY A 179 -7.49 10.32 -2.16
CA GLY A 179 -6.96 8.96 -1.97
C GLY A 179 -8.07 7.92 -1.74
N ILE A 180 -9.10 8.28 -0.98
CA ILE A 180 -10.29 7.43 -0.79
C ILE A 180 -11.02 7.24 -2.13
N THR A 181 -11.26 8.31 -2.89
CA THR A 181 -11.91 8.20 -4.21
C THR A 181 -11.13 7.31 -5.15
N LEU A 182 -9.80 7.48 -5.24
CA LEU A 182 -8.94 6.61 -6.05
C LEU A 182 -9.03 5.15 -5.59
N SER A 183 -9.03 4.90 -4.28
CA SER A 183 -9.17 3.53 -3.76
C SER A 183 -10.50 2.89 -4.13
N LEU A 184 -11.62 3.63 -4.11
CA LEU A 184 -12.93 3.12 -4.51
C LEU A 184 -13.00 2.86 -6.01
N VAL A 185 -12.46 3.76 -6.83
CA VAL A 185 -12.40 3.59 -8.29
C VAL A 185 -11.56 2.35 -8.65
N SER A 186 -10.56 1.99 -7.83
CA SER A 186 -9.71 0.82 -8.09
C SER A 186 -10.45 -0.52 -8.01
N ILE A 187 -11.64 -0.58 -7.39
CA ILE A 187 -12.49 -1.78 -7.45
C ILE A 187 -12.88 -2.08 -8.90
N PHE A 188 -13.07 -1.04 -9.70
CA PHE A 188 -13.43 -1.15 -11.11
C PHE A 188 -12.22 -1.29 -12.02
N SER A 189 -11.04 -1.67 -11.49
CA SER A 189 -9.81 -1.81 -12.27
C SER A 189 -9.96 -2.71 -13.51
N MET A 190 -10.82 -3.73 -13.44
CA MET A 190 -11.12 -4.61 -14.59
C MET A 190 -11.85 -3.90 -15.75
N LEU A 191 -12.54 -2.79 -15.48
CA LEU A 191 -13.29 -2.00 -16.46
C LEU A 191 -12.49 -0.80 -16.99
N LEU A 192 -11.36 -0.50 -16.36
CA LEU A 192 -10.52 0.65 -16.68
C LEU A 192 -9.43 0.25 -17.68
N SER A 193 -8.94 1.24 -18.42
CA SER A 193 -7.86 1.02 -19.38
C SER A 193 -6.53 0.67 -18.69
N GLU A 194 -5.71 -0.15 -19.35
CA GLU A 194 -4.35 -0.50 -18.92
C GLU A 194 -3.40 0.70 -18.82
N TRP A 195 -3.73 1.80 -19.48
CA TRP A 195 -2.97 3.05 -19.40
C TRP A 195 -3.16 3.80 -18.08
N VAL A 196 -4.19 3.45 -17.29
CA VAL A 196 -4.51 4.11 -16.03
C VAL A 196 -3.70 3.47 -14.90
N PRO A 197 -2.80 4.20 -14.20
CA PRO A 197 -1.96 3.62 -13.14
C PRO A 197 -2.72 2.95 -11.99
N LEU A 198 -4.00 3.27 -11.84
CA LEU A 198 -4.89 2.66 -10.87
C LEU A 198 -5.12 1.15 -11.13
N THR A 199 -5.03 0.71 -12.38
CA THR A 199 -5.24 -0.70 -12.77
C THR A 199 -3.99 -1.55 -12.59
N TRP A 200 -2.82 -0.92 -12.53
CA TRP A 200 -1.53 -1.61 -12.55
C TRP A 200 -1.34 -2.60 -11.39
N PRO A 201 -1.78 -2.36 -10.14
CA PRO A 201 -1.68 -3.35 -9.08
C PRO A 201 -2.48 -4.62 -9.34
N TYR A 202 -3.61 -4.51 -10.03
CA TYR A 202 -4.41 -5.64 -10.48
C TYR A 202 -3.74 -6.36 -11.65
N MET A 203 -3.27 -5.60 -12.65
CA MET A 203 -2.59 -6.14 -13.83
C MET A 203 -1.23 -6.78 -13.49
N ALA A 204 -0.57 -6.36 -12.43
CA ALA A 204 0.65 -6.99 -11.91
C ALA A 204 0.42 -8.44 -11.45
N TRP A 205 -0.82 -8.80 -11.13
CA TRP A 205 -1.24 -10.16 -10.83
C TRP A 205 -1.78 -10.88 -12.09
N GLU A 206 -2.80 -10.31 -12.73
CA GLU A 206 -3.60 -10.99 -13.74
C GLU A 206 -2.92 -11.08 -15.12
N SER A 207 -2.15 -10.07 -15.51
CA SER A 207 -1.66 -9.98 -16.89
C SER A 207 -0.55 -10.98 -17.21
N SER A 208 -0.34 -11.26 -18.49
CA SER A 208 0.86 -11.97 -18.96
C SER A 208 2.14 -11.12 -18.77
N HIS A 209 2.01 -9.80 -18.81
CA HIS A 209 3.10 -8.82 -18.77
C HIS A 209 3.32 -8.17 -17.39
N ARG A 210 3.27 -8.99 -16.33
CA ARG A 210 3.32 -8.57 -14.91
C ARG A 210 4.49 -7.65 -14.57
N LEU A 211 5.67 -7.94 -15.13
CA LEU A 211 6.89 -7.16 -14.90
C LEU A 211 6.83 -5.78 -15.56
N LEU A 212 6.10 -5.62 -16.66
CA LEU A 212 5.93 -4.32 -17.33
C LEU A 212 5.11 -3.39 -16.44
N PHE A 213 3.99 -3.84 -15.90
CA PHE A 213 3.15 -3.01 -15.02
C PHE A 213 3.84 -2.67 -13.70
N SER A 214 4.54 -3.63 -13.10
CA SER A 214 5.33 -3.39 -11.90
C SER A 214 6.49 -2.42 -12.18
N GLY A 215 7.21 -2.61 -13.30
CA GLY A 215 8.29 -1.72 -13.73
C GLY A 215 7.79 -0.31 -14.06
N ALA A 216 6.66 -0.19 -14.74
CA ALA A 216 6.00 1.09 -15.04
C ALA A 216 5.57 1.81 -13.76
N GLY A 217 5.03 1.07 -12.78
CA GLY A 217 4.70 1.60 -11.45
C GLY A 217 5.93 2.14 -10.71
N LEU A 218 7.05 1.41 -10.74
CA LEU A 218 8.30 1.88 -10.15
C LEU A 218 8.81 3.14 -10.85
N LEU A 219 8.87 3.15 -12.18
CA LEU A 219 9.34 4.29 -12.97
C LEU A 219 8.48 5.54 -12.76
N LEU A 220 7.16 5.41 -12.90
CA LEU A 220 6.22 6.51 -12.69
C LEU A 220 6.25 6.99 -11.23
N GLY A 221 6.37 6.06 -10.28
CA GLY A 221 6.58 6.38 -8.86
C GLY A 221 7.80 7.25 -8.65
N LEU A 222 8.97 6.84 -9.15
CA LEU A 222 10.20 7.63 -9.07
C LEU A 222 10.07 8.99 -9.75
N LEU A 223 9.41 9.07 -10.90
CA LEU A 223 9.17 10.32 -11.62
C LEU A 223 8.31 11.30 -10.81
N ILE A 224 7.32 10.82 -10.04
CA ILE A 224 6.49 11.64 -9.15
C ILE A 224 7.27 12.12 -7.92
N LEU A 225 8.27 11.35 -7.47
CA LEU A 225 9.09 11.74 -6.31
C LEU A 225 10.04 12.89 -6.58
N LEU A 226 10.50 13.06 -7.83
CA LEU A 226 11.37 14.17 -8.23
C LEU A 226 10.73 15.54 -7.97
N PRO A 227 9.54 15.87 -8.52
CA PRO A 227 8.88 17.14 -8.27
C PRO A 227 8.45 17.28 -6.80
N GLY A 228 8.06 16.19 -6.13
CA GLY A 228 7.78 16.20 -4.69
C GLY A 228 9.00 16.64 -3.87
N ALA A 229 10.16 16.03 -4.12
CA ALA A 229 11.41 16.39 -3.45
C ALA A 229 11.87 17.81 -3.77
N LEU A 230 11.73 18.26 -5.03
CA LEU A 230 12.06 19.64 -5.44
C LEU A 230 11.12 20.68 -4.83
N HIS A 231 9.84 20.38 -4.71
CA HIS A 231 8.85 21.24 -4.06
C HIS A 231 9.20 21.42 -2.57
N PHE A 232 9.50 20.34 -1.85
CA PHE A 232 9.98 20.42 -0.45
C PHE A 232 11.39 21.03 -0.33
N ALA A 233 12.19 20.93 -1.39
CA ALA A 233 13.35 21.76 -1.72
C ALA A 233 13.19 23.24 -1.37
N ARG A 234 12.14 23.81 -1.98
CA ARG A 234 11.95 25.25 -2.16
C ARG A 234 10.83 25.82 -1.29
N LYS A 235 10.03 24.96 -0.64
CA LYS A 235 8.89 25.39 0.17
C LYS A 235 9.37 26.11 1.42
N ASP A 236 9.20 27.42 1.46
CA ASP A 236 9.37 28.22 2.66
C ASP A 236 8.22 27.96 3.65
N VAL A 237 8.56 27.99 4.94
CA VAL A 237 7.62 27.69 6.02
C VAL A 237 7.29 28.99 6.71
N ASP A 238 6.09 29.52 6.45
CA ASP A 238 5.45 30.56 7.27
C ASP A 238 4.97 30.00 8.62
#